data_AF-A0A3P1SBE1-F1
#
_entry.id   AF-A0A3P1SBE1-F1
#
_cell.length_a   1.000
_cell.length_b   1.000
_cell.length_c   1.000
_cell.angle_alpha   90.00
_cell.angle_beta   90.00
_cell.angle_gamma   90.00
#
_symmetry.space_group_name_H-M   'P 1'
#
loop_
_entity.id
_entity.type
_entity.pdbx_description
1 polymer ?
#
loop_
_entity_poly.entity_id
_entity_poly.type
_entity_poly.pdbx_seq_one_letter_code
_entity_poly.pdbx_strand_id
1 'polypeptide(L)'
;DSTMIPVCHNVRRYFNKVFKGIAKSGKGTMGWCHGFKSHLLCNDTGDIITFCLTPANVDDGDKRVWSVFTKVPYGKVFADRGYIKQELFESLF
;
A
#
# COMPACT_ATOMS: atom_id res chain seq x y z
N ASP A 1 -6.02 -4.63 4.73
CA ASP A 1 -6.37 -3.47 3.88
C ASP A 1 -5.25 -2.45 3.92
N SER A 2 -5.11 -1.59 2.91
CA SER A 2 -4.16 -0.46 2.95
C SER A 2 -4.80 0.81 3.51
N THR A 3 -4.00 1.66 4.16
CA THR A 3 -4.49 2.92 4.73
C THR A 3 -4.04 4.11 3.87
N MET A 4 -4.99 4.96 3.46
CA MET A 4 -4.69 6.18 2.72
C MET A 4 -4.04 7.23 3.64
N ILE A 5 -2.91 7.79 3.20
CA ILE A 5 -2.20 8.87 3.89
C ILE A 5 -2.27 10.13 3.01
N PRO A 6 -3.22 11.04 3.27
CA PRO A 6 -3.31 12.29 2.54
C PRO A 6 -2.17 13.23 2.92
N VAL A 7 -1.46 13.75 1.92
CA VAL A 7 -0.38 14.75 2.14
C VAL A 7 -0.90 16.19 2.12
N CYS A 8 -2.08 16.40 1.56
CA CYS A 8 -2.81 17.66 1.60
C CYS A 8 -4.29 17.43 1.27
N HIS A 9 -5.12 18.43 1.54
CA HIS A 9 -6.48 18.45 1.00
C HIS A 9 -6.47 18.36 -0.53
N ASN A 10 -7.41 17.61 -1.10
CA ASN A 10 -7.50 17.38 -2.54
C ASN A 10 -7.54 18.66 -3.37
N VAL A 11 -8.19 19.72 -2.87
CA VAL A 11 -8.26 21.03 -3.53
C VAL A 11 -6.90 21.71 -3.65
N ARG A 12 -5.94 21.38 -2.78
CA ARG A 12 -4.57 21.94 -2.76
C ARG A 12 -3.55 21.08 -3.51
N ARG A 13 -3.96 19.95 -4.11
CA ARG A 13 -3.04 18.97 -4.73
C ARG A 13 -2.13 19.55 -5.81
N TYR A 14 -2.60 20.58 -6.53
CA TYR A 14 -1.82 21.23 -7.57
C TYR A 14 -0.85 22.29 -7.04
N PHE A 15 -1.12 22.82 -5.83
CA PHE A 15 -0.29 23.84 -5.19
C PHE A 15 0.80 23.23 -4.31
N ASN A 16 0.52 22.13 -3.63
CA ASN A 16 1.54 21.42 -2.85
C ASN A 16 2.62 20.85 -3.79
N LYS A 17 3.87 21.27 -3.60
CA LYS A 17 5.03 20.80 -4.37
C LYS A 17 5.97 19.88 -3.59
N VAL A 18 5.77 19.71 -2.29
CA VAL A 18 6.70 18.94 -1.41
C VAL A 18 6.87 17.51 -1.91
N PHE A 19 5.77 16.86 -2.31
CA PHE A 19 5.77 15.49 -2.83
C PHE A 19 5.48 15.43 -4.33
N LYS A 20 5.80 16.49 -5.08
CA LYS A 20 5.52 16.55 -6.52
C LYS A 20 6.23 15.39 -7.24
N GLY A 21 5.47 14.65 -8.05
CA GLY A 21 5.99 13.51 -8.81
C GLY A 21 5.92 12.18 -8.06
N ILE A 22 5.93 12.21 -6.72
CA ILE A 22 5.90 11.03 -5.86
C ILE A 22 4.48 10.74 -5.36
N ALA A 23 3.82 11.73 -4.76
CA ALA A 23 2.42 11.60 -4.34
C ALA A 23 1.50 11.57 -5.56
N LYS A 24 0.49 10.70 -5.52
CA LYS A 24 -0.50 10.54 -6.58
C LYS A 24 -1.90 10.63 -5.99
N SER A 25 -2.90 10.80 -6.86
CA SER A 25 -4.30 10.81 -6.43
C SER A 25 -4.90 9.43 -6.64
N GLY A 26 -5.44 8.83 -5.58
CA GLY A 26 -6.16 7.57 -5.63
C GLY A 26 -7.55 7.68 -5.02
N LYS A 27 -8.43 6.74 -5.36
CA LYS A 27 -9.76 6.60 -4.76
C LYS A 27 -9.75 5.38 -3.84
N GLY A 28 -10.03 5.59 -2.57
CA GLY A 28 -10.27 4.52 -1.60
C GLY A 28 -11.74 4.50 -1.16
N THR A 29 -12.03 3.67 -0.15
CA THR A 29 -13.37 3.55 0.46
C THR A 29 -13.86 4.88 1.03
N MET A 30 -12.95 5.66 1.62
CA MET A 30 -13.24 6.98 2.21
C MET A 30 -13.21 8.14 1.18
N GLY A 31 -13.15 7.83 -0.12
CA GLY A 31 -13.15 8.82 -1.20
C GLY A 31 -11.78 9.08 -1.81
N TRP A 32 -11.65 10.23 -2.47
CA TRP A 32 -10.41 10.63 -3.13
C TRP A 32 -9.37 11.10 -2.11
N CYS A 33 -8.11 10.75 -2.34
CA CYS A 33 -6.98 11.22 -1.56
C CYS A 33 -5.80 11.50 -2.49
N HIS A 34 -5.14 12.65 -2.28
CA HIS A 34 -3.85 12.95 -2.86
C HIS A 34 -2.76 12.67 -1.84
N GLY A 35 -1.90 11.69 -2.10
CA GLY A 35 -0.86 11.27 -1.17
C GLY A 35 -0.38 9.84 -1.42
N PHE A 36 -0.35 9.06 -0.36
CA PHE A 36 0.21 7.72 -0.30
C PHE A 36 -0.79 6.69 0.22
N LYS A 37 -0.44 5.42 0.12
CA LYS A 37 -1.02 4.28 0.81
C LYS A 37 0.04 3.62 1.66
N SER A 38 -0.30 3.30 2.90
CA SER A 38 0.52 2.48 3.78
C SER A 38 -0.03 1.06 3.81
N HIS A 39 0.88 0.11 3.59
CA HIS A 39 0.65 -1.31 3.73
C HIS A 39 1.49 -1.78 4.92
N LEU A 40 0.87 -2.51 5.85
CA LEU A 40 1.53 -3.05 7.04
C LEU A 40 1.47 -4.57 7.03
N LEU A 41 2.57 -5.20 7.41
CA LEU A 41 2.62 -6.61 7.77
C LEU A 41 2.92 -6.71 9.26
N CYS A 42 2.03 -7.35 10.00
CA CYS A 42 2.18 -7.57 11.43
C CYS A 42 2.29 -9.07 11.74
N ASN A 43 2.94 -9.39 12.87
CA ASN A 43 2.88 -10.73 13.44
C ASN A 43 1.53 -10.94 14.18
N ASP A 44 1.37 -12.13 14.74
CA ASP A 44 0.18 -12.54 15.51
C ASP A 44 0.02 -11.82 16.85
N THR A 45 1.11 -11.29 17.43
CA THR A 45 1.06 -10.44 18.63
C THR A 45 0.72 -8.98 18.32
N GLY A 46 0.68 -8.60 17.04
CA GLY A 46 0.34 -7.25 16.57
C GLY A 46 1.54 -6.33 16.34
N ASP A 47 2.77 -6.81 16.51
CA ASP A 47 3.98 -6.07 16.20
C ASP A 47 4.15 -5.93 14.69
N ILE A 48 4.60 -4.75 14.27
CA ILE A 48 4.87 -4.46 12.86
C ILE A 48 6.19 -5.13 12.46
N ILE A 49 6.12 -6.10 11.55
CA ILE A 49 7.29 -6.77 10.96
C ILE A 49 7.92 -5.88 9.88
N THR A 50 7.08 -5.36 8.98
CA THR A 50 7.53 -4.51 7.87
C THR A 50 6.39 -3.64 7.35
N PHE A 51 6.74 -2.59 6.62
CA PHE A 51 5.78 -1.69 5.99
C PHE A 51 6.22 -1.32 4.58
N CYS A 52 5.24 -1.01 3.74
CA CYS A 52 5.46 -0.47 2.40
C CYS A 52 4.63 0.81 2.24
N LEU A 53 5.25 1.85 1.68
CA LEU A 53 4.57 3.08 1.28
C LEU A 53 4.52 3.14 -0.23
N THR A 54 3.32 3.23 -0.79
CA THR A 54 3.10 3.40 -2.22
C THR A 54 2.34 4.71 -2.48
N PRO A 55 2.41 5.28 -3.69
CA PRO A 55 1.50 6.36 -4.07
C PRO A 55 0.04 5.92 -3.97
N ALA A 56 -0.86 6.85 -3.63
CA ALA A 56 -2.26 6.53 -3.31
C ALA A 56 -3.05 5.80 -4.42
N ASN A 57 -2.59 5.86 -5.67
CA ASN A 57 -3.24 5.22 -6.81
C ASN A 57 -2.74 3.78 -7.08
N VAL A 58 -1.81 3.28 -6.28
CA VAL A 58 -1.29 1.92 -6.42
C VAL A 58 -2.31 0.93 -5.87
N ASP A 59 -2.47 -0.17 -6.59
CA ASP A 59 -3.32 -1.29 -6.20
C ASP A 59 -2.63 -2.13 -5.13
N ASP A 60 -3.42 -2.68 -4.21
CA ASP A 60 -2.89 -3.39 -3.04
C ASP A 60 -2.18 -4.70 -3.43
N GLY A 61 -2.64 -5.35 -4.50
CA GLY A 61 -1.98 -6.53 -5.07
C GLY A 61 -0.88 -6.20 -6.07
N ASP A 62 -0.36 -4.97 -6.13
CA ASP A 62 0.77 -4.64 -6.99
C ASP A 62 2.04 -5.39 -6.53
N LYS A 63 2.82 -5.91 -7.50
CA LYS A 63 4.06 -6.67 -7.22
C LYS A 63 5.05 -5.90 -6.35
N ARG A 64 5.05 -4.56 -6.44
CA ARG A 64 5.89 -3.69 -5.62
C ARG A 64 5.63 -3.88 -4.13
N VAL A 65 4.37 -3.99 -3.72
CA VAL A 65 3.99 -4.20 -2.30
C VAL A 65 4.52 -5.55 -1.82
N TRP A 66 4.25 -6.61 -2.59
CA TRP A 66 4.64 -7.96 -2.23
C TRP A 66 6.15 -8.17 -2.23
N SER A 67 6.88 -7.57 -3.17
CA SER A 67 8.35 -7.60 -3.19
C SER A 67 9.00 -7.05 -1.92
N VAL A 68 8.29 -6.22 -1.15
CA VAL A 68 8.76 -5.75 0.16
C VAL A 68 8.38 -6.76 1.25
N PHE A 69 7.14 -7.25 1.21
CA PHE A 69 6.59 -8.16 2.22
C PHE A 69 7.17 -9.57 2.17
N THR A 70 7.64 -10.07 1.03
CA THR A 70 8.19 -11.43 0.91
C THR A 70 9.67 -11.53 1.28
N LYS A 71 10.35 -10.41 1.54
CA LYS A 71 11.79 -10.39 1.85
C LYS A 71 12.15 -10.85 3.26
N VAL A 72 11.23 -10.69 4.20
CA VAL A 72 11.50 -10.80 5.64
C VAL A 72 10.86 -12.05 6.27
N PRO A 73 9.55 -12.30 6.09
CA PRO A 73 8.88 -13.40 6.78
C PRO A 73 9.08 -14.74 6.06
N TYR A 74 9.21 -15.79 6.85
CA TYR A 74 9.07 -17.18 6.40
C TYR A 74 7.80 -17.77 7.03
N GLY A 75 6.94 -18.38 6.22
CA GLY A 75 5.71 -19.02 6.67
C GLY A 75 4.45 -18.55 5.94
N LYS A 76 3.30 -18.61 6.62
CA LYS A 76 2.00 -18.26 6.05
C LYS A 76 1.68 -16.78 6.31
N VAL A 77 1.30 -16.06 5.26
CA VAL A 77 0.80 -14.69 5.34
C VAL A 77 -0.68 -14.68 5.03
N PHE A 78 -1.47 -14.01 5.87
CA PHE A 78 -2.90 -13.79 5.67
C PHE A 78 -3.13 -12.34 5.23
N ALA A 79 -3.96 -12.15 4.21
CA ALA A 79 -4.23 -10.82 3.65
C ALA A 79 -5.67 -10.73 3.15
N ASP A 80 -6.15 -9.49 3.01
CA ASP A 80 -7.47 -9.23 2.42
C ASP A 80 -7.55 -9.66 0.96
N ARG A 81 -8.78 -9.86 0.48
CA ARG A 81 -9.05 -10.24 -0.91
C ARG A 81 -8.36 -9.34 -1.94
N GLY A 82 -8.24 -8.04 -1.67
CA GLY A 82 -7.57 -7.08 -2.57
C GLY A 82 -6.09 -7.36 -2.81
N TYR A 83 -5.45 -8.14 -1.95
CA TYR A 83 -4.05 -8.54 -2.05
C TYR A 83 -3.85 -9.87 -2.80
N ILE A 84 -4.93 -10.64 -3.00
CA ILE A 84 -4.89 -11.96 -3.64
C ILE A 84 -4.88 -11.78 -5.16
N LYS A 85 -3.80 -12.25 -5.82
CA LYS A 85 -3.67 -12.32 -7.28
C LYS A 85 -3.10 -13.65 -7.71
N GLN A 86 -3.51 -14.13 -8.88
CA GLN A 86 -2.99 -15.37 -9.45
C GLN A 86 -1.48 -15.31 -9.68
N GLU A 87 -0.99 -14.21 -10.27
CA GLU A 87 0.45 -14.01 -10.51
C GLU A 87 1.28 -14.03 -9.21
N LEU A 88 0.70 -13.56 -8.10
CA LEU A 88 1.37 -13.62 -6.80
C LEU A 88 1.49 -15.06 -6.32
N PHE A 89 0.41 -15.83 -6.44
CA PHE A 89 0.39 -17.24 -6.05
C PHE A 89 1.45 -18.04 -6.81
N GLU A 90 1.52 -17.88 -8.13
CA GLU A 90 2.54 -18.52 -8.99
C GLU A 90 3.98 -18.09 -8.68
N SER A 91 4.18 -16.93 -8.05
CA SER A 91 5.51 -16.47 -7.63
C SER A 91 5.95 -16.99 -6.26
N LEU A 92 5.01 -17.51 -5.46
CA LEU A 92 5.23 -17.97 -4.09
C LEU A 92 5.22 -19.50 -3.96
N PHE A 93 4.60 -20.20 -4.93
CA PHE A 93 4.44 -21.66 -4.99
C PHE A 93 4.84 -22.17 -6.37
#